data_AF-A0A3D1KVX4-F1
#
_entry.id   AF-A0A3D1KVX4-F1
#
_cell.length_a   1.000
_cell.length_b   1.000
_cell.length_c   1.000
_cell.angle_alpha   90.00
_cell.angle_beta   90.00
_cell.angle_gamma   90.00
#
_symmetry.space_group_name_H-M   'P 1'
#
loop_
_entity.id
_entity.type
_entity.pdbx_description
1 polymer ?
#
loop_
_entity_poly.entity_id
_entity_poly.type
_entity_poly.pdbx_seq_one_letter_code
_entity_poly.pdbx_strand_id
1 'polypeptide(L)'
;MKKCLKILFHGWLVFIGFATFASPSDVKTPLLFADRGFCVSGDSVWVMLKLPANFENEDVVARFQIEAIDGGIIDEVAVESSGSWARGFIIIPDSLSTGQYFITAFLLNGADNQIKPVTKSLLVYNRFDEDIAQINLAKSNSAEIVDNKLTEVQIKTDSEAYKTRERVNIRFGIPANFNISEAVIRATITDPLEKELPGYRFSYQFPSAPAPGFVEKGGYLVSGRVTGINGVVQPGVLVVVSLTTPESYFDYCVTDSAGIFHFFMKNAFGATDAVFQVFSGSDRKFEIHPENCAPERTGLVNTEPVVLTSEQISFIKNALNSSFASRIFNPANLVQNEFFSMEIADSIPFYGPPTVRVRPEEFIDLPDFREISRELLPGFQYRVRNENHVFRMLNRTRGEFFKEEPLRLINGIPVFNNQLFTTLKSTEISHVDLVLYERVYGDLIINGVLEVSLKDKSNAWLGNRPNLFRRNINFLQPYKNPGYLSETPAKPGEPDTRQVFVWKKVAGTPEDFSFELSDRKGVVEISVEGFTRDNRYFKSVKIIEVK
;
A
#
# COMPACT_ATOMS: atom_id res chain seq x y z
N MET A 1 -62.39 -58.06 30.10
CA MET A 1 -63.66 -57.32 29.88
C MET A 1 -63.81 -56.26 30.97
N LYS A 2 -64.08 -55.00 30.57
CA LYS A 2 -64.35 -53.80 31.42
C LYS A 2 -63.13 -53.28 32.21
N LYS A 3 -62.93 -52.00 32.51
CA LYS A 3 -63.40 -50.66 32.07
C LYS A 3 -62.54 -49.65 32.89
N CYS A 4 -62.25 -48.49 32.29
CA CYS A 4 -62.23 -47.15 32.89
C CYS A 4 -61.31 -46.75 34.08
N LEU A 5 -60.40 -45.81 33.77
CA LEU A 5 -60.48 -44.35 34.08
C LEU A 5 -59.85 -43.75 35.37
N LYS A 6 -58.83 -42.88 35.12
CA LYS A 6 -58.39 -41.61 35.75
C LYS A 6 -57.84 -41.56 37.20
N ILE A 7 -56.69 -40.88 37.35
CA ILE A 7 -56.44 -39.58 38.05
C ILE A 7 -54.90 -39.35 38.04
N LEU A 8 -54.35 -38.37 37.29
CA LEU A 8 -54.05 -36.96 37.65
C LEU A 8 -52.94 -36.79 38.72
N PHE A 9 -51.74 -36.36 38.29
CA PHE A 9 -50.77 -35.67 39.14
C PHE A 9 -50.18 -34.48 38.38
N HIS A 10 -50.38 -33.29 38.94
CA HIS A 10 -49.78 -32.03 38.50
C HIS A 10 -48.37 -31.89 39.06
N GLY A 11 -47.41 -31.57 38.21
CA GLY A 11 -46.09 -31.05 38.59
C GLY A 11 -45.85 -29.72 37.88
N TRP A 12 -45.80 -28.64 38.66
CA TRP A 12 -45.37 -27.31 38.22
C TRP A 12 -43.90 -27.34 37.78
N LEU A 13 -43.60 -26.80 36.60
CA LEU A 13 -42.25 -26.42 36.18
C LEU A 13 -42.31 -24.97 35.68
N VAL A 14 -41.72 -24.09 36.49
CA VAL A 14 -41.52 -22.67 36.19
C VAL A 14 -40.53 -22.56 35.02
N PHE A 15 -40.99 -22.08 33.87
CA PHE A 15 -40.13 -21.64 32.78
C PHE A 15 -39.48 -20.30 33.19
N ILE A 16 -38.26 -20.37 33.72
CA ILE A 16 -37.36 -19.22 33.72
C ILE A 16 -36.78 -19.16 32.31
N GLY A 17 -37.28 -18.24 31.49
CA GLY A 17 -36.69 -17.91 30.21
C GLY A 17 -35.28 -17.37 30.45
N PHE A 18 -34.26 -18.16 30.12
CA PHE A 18 -32.92 -17.65 29.92
C PHE A 18 -33.00 -16.69 28.73
N ALA A 19 -32.86 -15.39 29.00
CA ALA A 19 -32.42 -14.45 27.99
C ALA A 19 -31.07 -14.96 27.48
N THR A 20 -31.04 -15.45 26.25
CA THR A 20 -29.81 -15.70 25.51
C THR A 20 -29.09 -14.37 25.39
N PHE A 21 -28.10 -14.14 26.25
CA PHE A 21 -27.15 -13.05 26.08
C PHE A 21 -26.50 -13.24 24.72
N ALA A 22 -26.70 -12.27 23.84
CA ALA A 22 -26.01 -12.17 22.57
C ALA A 22 -24.50 -12.19 22.84
N SER A 23 -23.76 -13.04 22.12
CA SER A 23 -22.30 -12.99 22.15
C SER A 23 -21.85 -11.59 21.72
N PRO A 24 -20.93 -10.94 22.46
CA PRO A 24 -20.35 -9.69 22.03
C PRO A 24 -19.70 -9.89 20.65
N SER A 25 -19.91 -8.93 19.75
CA SER A 25 -19.26 -8.89 18.43
C SER A 25 -17.78 -9.21 18.58
N ASP A 26 -17.32 -10.21 17.82
CA ASP A 26 -15.99 -10.81 17.90
C ASP A 26 -14.89 -9.74 18.02
N VAL A 27 -14.27 -9.66 19.20
CA VAL A 27 -13.17 -8.73 19.57
C VAL A 27 -11.97 -8.79 18.60
N LYS A 28 -11.95 -9.79 17.70
CA LYS A 28 -10.86 -10.13 16.80
C LYS A 28 -11.04 -9.65 15.35
N THR A 29 -12.22 -9.15 14.96
CA THR A 29 -12.47 -8.83 13.54
C THR A 29 -12.15 -7.36 13.27
N PRO A 30 -11.21 -7.04 12.35
CA PRO A 30 -10.94 -5.66 11.98
C PRO A 30 -12.15 -5.08 11.24
N LEU A 31 -12.25 -3.75 11.15
CA LEU A 31 -13.34 -3.10 10.44
C LEU A 31 -12.81 -2.15 9.37
N LEU A 32 -13.22 -2.40 8.12
CA LEU A 32 -12.84 -1.61 6.95
C LEU A 32 -13.89 -0.54 6.65
N PHE A 33 -13.41 0.67 6.44
CA PHE A 33 -14.17 1.88 6.14
C PHE A 33 -13.69 2.41 4.78
N ALA A 34 -14.63 2.82 3.93
CA ALA A 34 -14.34 3.46 2.65
C ALA A 34 -15.15 4.75 2.55
N ASP A 35 -14.52 5.81 2.01
CA ASP A 35 -15.12 7.14 1.90
C ASP A 35 -16.35 7.18 0.99
N ARG A 36 -16.44 6.23 0.06
CA ARG A 36 -17.51 6.03 -0.93
C ARG A 36 -17.61 4.54 -1.29
N GLY A 37 -18.72 4.11 -1.86
CA GLY A 37 -18.86 2.75 -2.43
C GLY A 37 -18.87 2.70 -3.96
N PHE A 38 -18.70 3.84 -4.63
CA PHE A 38 -18.44 3.90 -6.07
C PHE A 38 -17.40 4.96 -6.42
N CYS A 39 -16.70 4.79 -7.54
CA CYS A 39 -15.77 5.77 -8.10
C CYS A 39 -15.70 5.69 -9.63
N VAL A 40 -15.11 6.71 -10.25
CA VAL A 40 -14.76 6.68 -11.68
C VAL A 40 -13.31 6.21 -11.82
N SER A 41 -12.99 5.45 -12.88
CA SER A 41 -11.62 5.00 -13.14
C SER A 41 -10.65 6.19 -13.21
N GLY A 42 -9.46 6.03 -12.61
CA GLY A 42 -8.49 7.11 -12.42
C GLY A 42 -8.73 7.98 -11.16
N ASP A 43 -9.81 7.79 -10.40
CA ASP A 43 -10.03 8.48 -9.12
C ASP A 43 -9.21 7.82 -7.99
N SER A 44 -9.19 8.43 -6.80
CA SER A 44 -8.69 7.80 -5.57
C SER A 44 -9.84 7.45 -4.62
N VAL A 45 -9.74 6.28 -3.97
CA VAL A 45 -10.67 5.83 -2.93
C VAL A 45 -9.93 5.79 -1.60
N TRP A 46 -10.50 6.46 -0.59
CA TRP A 46 -9.86 6.57 0.72
C TRP A 46 -10.42 5.54 1.68
N VAL A 47 -9.52 4.91 2.43
CA VAL A 47 -9.82 3.78 3.30
C VAL A 47 -9.29 4.00 4.70
N MET A 48 -10.02 3.47 5.68
CA MET A 48 -9.55 3.33 7.06
C MET A 48 -9.77 1.90 7.53
N LEU A 49 -8.79 1.34 8.22
CA LEU A 49 -8.89 0.06 8.90
C LEU A 49 -8.81 0.31 10.40
N LYS A 50 -9.84 -0.10 11.14
CA LYS A 50 -9.76 -0.26 12.60
C LYS A 50 -9.23 -1.66 12.89
N LEU A 51 -8.06 -1.72 13.51
CA LEU A 51 -7.48 -2.96 14.02
C LEU A 51 -8.04 -3.25 15.43
N PRO A 52 -8.14 -4.54 15.81
CA PRO A 52 -8.41 -4.95 17.19
C PRO A 52 -7.49 -4.27 18.22
N ALA A 53 -7.99 -4.11 19.45
CA ALA A 53 -7.32 -3.31 20.50
C ALA A 53 -5.90 -3.81 20.87
N ASN A 54 -5.58 -5.08 20.63
CA ASN A 54 -4.25 -5.63 20.90
C ASN A 54 -3.15 -5.09 19.96
N PHE A 55 -3.50 -4.36 18.91
CA PHE A 55 -2.56 -3.73 17.98
C PHE A 55 -2.36 -2.22 18.22
N GLU A 56 -2.90 -1.67 19.31
CA GLU A 56 -2.93 -0.21 19.54
C GLU A 56 -1.55 0.45 19.66
N ASN A 57 -0.47 -0.28 19.97
CA ASN A 57 0.87 0.30 20.19
C ASN A 57 1.96 -0.30 19.28
N GLU A 58 1.58 -0.89 18.15
CA GLU A 58 2.51 -1.75 17.41
C GLU A 58 2.99 -1.21 16.05
N ASP A 59 2.62 0.02 15.65
CA ASP A 59 2.96 0.63 14.34
C ASP A 59 2.85 -0.38 13.18
N VAL A 60 1.77 -1.17 13.22
CA VAL A 60 1.55 -2.32 12.34
C VAL A 60 1.28 -1.83 10.93
N VAL A 61 1.83 -2.53 9.94
CA VAL A 61 1.55 -2.24 8.54
C VAL A 61 0.28 -2.96 8.11
N ALA A 62 -0.75 -2.17 7.80
CA ALA A 62 -1.95 -2.65 7.14
C ALA A 62 -1.80 -2.53 5.62
N ARG A 63 -2.17 -3.58 4.90
CA ARG A 63 -2.19 -3.60 3.44
C ARG A 63 -3.62 -3.54 2.94
N PHE A 64 -3.85 -2.77 1.88
CA PHE A 64 -5.12 -2.67 1.18
C PHE A 64 -4.89 -3.05 -0.28
N GLN A 65 -5.62 -4.04 -0.76
CA GLN A 65 -5.59 -4.45 -2.16
C GLN A 65 -6.93 -4.20 -2.84
N ILE A 66 -6.90 -3.86 -4.12
CA ILE A 66 -8.08 -3.89 -4.98
C ILE A 66 -8.08 -5.15 -5.82
N GLU A 67 -9.18 -5.89 -5.76
CA GLU A 67 -9.39 -7.16 -6.43
C GLU A 67 -10.48 -7.01 -7.50
N ALA A 68 -10.25 -7.64 -8.65
CA ALA A 68 -11.27 -7.87 -9.66
C ALA A 68 -12.36 -8.82 -9.14
N ILE A 69 -13.50 -8.85 -9.83
CA ILE A 69 -14.63 -9.71 -9.46
C ILE A 69 -14.27 -11.20 -9.43
N ASP A 70 -13.27 -11.64 -10.19
CA ASP A 70 -12.74 -13.01 -10.26
C ASP A 70 -11.66 -13.31 -9.21
N GLY A 71 -11.17 -12.29 -8.49
CA GLY A 71 -10.20 -12.40 -7.40
C GLY A 71 -8.77 -12.03 -7.84
N GLY A 72 -8.56 -11.65 -9.10
CA GLY A 72 -7.28 -11.12 -9.55
C GLY A 72 -6.93 -9.84 -8.81
N ILE A 73 -5.72 -9.79 -8.22
CA ILE A 73 -5.21 -8.59 -7.55
C ILE A 73 -4.78 -7.58 -8.63
N ILE A 74 -5.30 -6.37 -8.52
CA ILE A 74 -5.05 -5.27 -9.48
C ILE A 74 -3.94 -4.36 -8.97
N ASP A 75 -4.04 -3.94 -7.71
CA ASP A 75 -3.07 -3.06 -7.06
C ASP A 75 -3.11 -3.24 -5.54
N GLU A 76 -2.03 -2.82 -4.87
CA GLU A 76 -1.86 -2.95 -3.42
C GLU A 76 -1.13 -1.72 -2.86
N VAL A 77 -1.60 -1.24 -1.70
CA VAL A 77 -0.95 -0.18 -0.94
C VAL A 77 -0.71 -0.64 0.50
N ALA A 78 0.45 -0.31 1.05
CA ALA A 78 0.81 -0.57 2.43
C ALA A 78 0.81 0.74 3.23
N VAL A 79 0.28 0.69 4.45
CA VAL A 79 0.09 1.87 5.30
C VAL A 79 0.45 1.50 6.73
N GLU A 80 1.27 2.34 7.36
CA GLU A 80 1.56 2.23 8.79
C GLU A 80 0.35 2.67 9.63
N SER A 81 0.01 1.88 10.65
CA SER A 81 -1.05 2.24 11.60
C SER A 81 -0.57 3.27 12.61
N SER A 82 -1.41 4.26 12.92
CA SER A 82 -1.23 5.14 14.07
C SER A 82 -2.26 4.77 15.14
N GLY A 83 -1.77 4.26 16.26
CA GLY A 83 -2.63 3.60 17.24
C GLY A 83 -3.21 2.31 16.65
N SER A 84 -4.49 2.02 16.92
CA SER A 84 -5.20 0.90 16.31
C SER A 84 -5.79 1.21 14.92
N TRP A 85 -5.33 2.24 14.21
CA TRP A 85 -5.96 2.71 12.98
C TRP A 85 -4.94 2.87 11.86
N ALA A 86 -5.20 2.26 10.72
CA ALA A 86 -4.46 2.52 9.49
C ALA A 86 -5.34 3.30 8.51
N ARG A 87 -4.79 4.33 7.87
CA ARG A 87 -5.51 5.18 6.92
C ARG A 87 -4.67 5.43 5.68
N GLY A 88 -5.24 5.13 4.52
CA GLY A 88 -4.61 5.42 3.24
C GLY A 88 -5.61 5.60 2.13
N PHE A 89 -5.14 5.50 0.90
CA PHE A 89 -5.93 5.57 -0.32
C PHE A 89 -5.38 4.63 -1.39
N ILE A 90 -6.28 4.18 -2.27
CA ILE A 90 -5.94 3.40 -3.46
C ILE A 90 -6.21 4.28 -4.68
N ILE A 91 -5.26 4.33 -5.62
CA ILE A 91 -5.46 4.96 -6.92
C ILE A 91 -6.10 3.91 -7.83
N ILE A 92 -7.29 4.20 -8.34
CA ILE A 92 -8.01 3.28 -9.22
C ILE A 92 -7.44 3.43 -10.62
N PRO A 93 -6.85 2.39 -11.24
CA PRO A 93 -6.30 2.50 -12.59
C PRO A 93 -7.36 2.96 -13.58
N ASP A 94 -6.99 3.85 -14.50
CA ASP A 94 -7.91 4.38 -15.51
C ASP A 94 -8.31 3.34 -16.57
N SER A 95 -7.51 2.28 -16.69
CA SER A 95 -7.73 1.11 -17.54
C SER A 95 -8.76 0.12 -17.00
N LEU A 96 -9.22 0.26 -15.74
CA LEU A 96 -10.22 -0.65 -15.18
C LEU A 96 -11.57 -0.49 -15.87
N SER A 97 -12.12 -1.58 -16.40
CA SER A 97 -13.45 -1.63 -17.01
C SER A 97 -14.55 -1.29 -16.00
N THR A 98 -15.72 -0.88 -16.50
CA THR A 98 -16.89 -0.73 -15.64
C THR A 98 -17.28 -2.05 -14.99
N GLY A 99 -17.43 -2.08 -13.67
CA GLY A 99 -17.73 -3.31 -12.95
C GLY A 99 -17.72 -3.18 -11.43
N GLN A 100 -17.96 -4.32 -10.79
CA GLN A 100 -17.82 -4.47 -9.35
C GLN A 100 -16.42 -4.99 -9.02
N TYR A 101 -15.77 -4.30 -8.08
CA TYR A 101 -14.45 -4.60 -7.55
C TYR A 101 -14.54 -4.71 -6.02
N PHE A 102 -13.46 -5.18 -5.41
CA PHE A 102 -13.41 -5.39 -3.97
C PHE A 102 -12.15 -4.78 -3.38
N ILE A 103 -12.30 -3.96 -2.34
CA ILE A 103 -11.19 -3.50 -1.52
C ILE A 103 -11.05 -4.46 -0.35
N THR A 104 -9.91 -5.09 -0.22
CA THR A 104 -9.60 -6.02 0.87
C THR A 104 -8.46 -5.47 1.71
N ALA A 105 -8.66 -5.45 3.02
CA ALA A 105 -7.64 -5.06 3.98
C ALA A 105 -7.16 -6.27 4.76
N PHE A 106 -5.85 -6.37 4.97
CA PHE A 106 -5.21 -7.48 5.67
C PHE A 106 -3.90 -7.04 6.35
N LEU A 107 -3.38 -7.90 7.21
CA LEU A 107 -2.03 -7.80 7.76
C LEU A 107 -1.18 -8.96 7.23
N LEU A 108 0.08 -8.71 6.92
CA LEU A 108 1.02 -9.76 6.53
C LEU A 108 1.54 -10.48 7.78
N ASN A 109 1.51 -11.81 7.78
CA ASN A 109 2.06 -12.72 8.80
C ASN A 109 1.78 -12.34 10.27
N GLY A 110 0.50 -12.12 10.60
CA GLY A 110 0.02 -12.32 11.96
C GLY A 110 0.44 -13.70 12.44
N ALA A 111 1.29 -13.80 13.46
CA ALA A 111 1.53 -15.06 14.17
C ALA A 111 0.15 -15.70 14.45
N ASP A 112 -0.12 -16.85 13.83
CA ASP A 112 -1.41 -17.57 13.85
C ASP A 112 -2.64 -16.87 13.23
N ASN A 113 -2.49 -16.10 12.14
CA ASN A 113 -3.63 -15.72 11.28
C ASN A 113 -4.78 -15.04 12.06
N GLN A 114 -4.45 -14.31 13.15
CA GLN A 114 -5.42 -13.85 14.14
C GLN A 114 -6.42 -12.82 13.60
N ILE A 115 -6.08 -12.17 12.49
CA ILE A 115 -6.90 -11.18 11.80
C ILE A 115 -7.23 -11.71 10.41
N LYS A 116 -8.51 -12.00 10.19
CA LYS A 116 -9.01 -12.35 8.86
C LYS A 116 -9.04 -11.12 7.95
N PRO A 117 -8.70 -11.26 6.66
CA PRO A 117 -8.93 -10.19 5.70
C PRO A 117 -10.39 -9.73 5.70
N VAL A 118 -10.60 -8.43 5.53
CA VAL A 118 -11.94 -7.83 5.49
C VAL A 118 -12.13 -7.06 4.21
N THR A 119 -13.30 -7.23 3.61
CA THR A 119 -13.56 -6.77 2.24
C THR A 119 -14.77 -5.83 2.20
N LYS A 120 -14.70 -4.83 1.31
CA LYS A 120 -15.83 -3.99 0.91
C LYS A 120 -15.96 -3.96 -0.61
N SER A 121 -17.20 -3.99 -1.08
CA SER A 121 -17.51 -3.80 -2.51
C SER A 121 -17.24 -2.35 -2.92
N LEU A 122 -16.77 -2.17 -4.15
CA LEU A 122 -16.58 -0.89 -4.82
C LEU A 122 -17.10 -1.01 -6.26
N LEU A 123 -18.04 -0.15 -6.65
CA LEU A 123 -18.42 -0.01 -8.06
C LEU A 123 -17.44 0.94 -8.75
N VAL A 124 -16.85 0.50 -9.85
CA VAL A 124 -15.96 1.32 -10.68
C VAL A 124 -16.65 1.57 -12.01
N TYR A 125 -16.74 2.85 -12.41
CA TYR A 125 -17.23 3.25 -13.73
C TYR A 125 -16.05 3.70 -14.57
N ASN A 126 -15.78 3.02 -15.68
CA ASN A 126 -14.70 3.42 -16.57
C ASN A 126 -15.07 4.76 -17.22
N ARG A 127 -14.15 5.73 -17.14
CA ARG A 127 -14.36 7.08 -17.68
C ARG A 127 -14.49 7.15 -19.20
N PHE A 128 -14.11 6.10 -19.90
CA PHE A 128 -14.13 5.99 -21.35
C PHE A 128 -15.29 5.14 -21.88
N ASP A 129 -16.08 4.51 -20.99
CA ASP A 129 -17.24 3.72 -21.40
C ASP A 129 -18.39 4.64 -21.81
N GLU A 130 -18.99 4.35 -22.97
CA GLU A 130 -20.21 4.98 -23.45
C GLU A 130 -21.38 4.01 -23.29
N ASP A 131 -22.54 4.52 -22.85
CA ASP A 131 -23.80 3.78 -22.76
C ASP A 131 -23.77 2.44 -22.00
N ILE A 132 -23.37 2.51 -20.73
CA ILE A 132 -23.43 1.40 -19.77
C ILE A 132 -24.91 1.01 -19.54
N ALA A 133 -25.36 -0.10 -20.13
CA ALA A 133 -26.72 -0.62 -19.98
C ALA A 133 -26.81 -1.84 -19.03
N GLN A 134 -25.70 -2.53 -18.81
CA GLN A 134 -25.63 -3.70 -17.96
C GLN A 134 -24.26 -3.78 -17.26
N ILE A 135 -24.24 -4.36 -16.06
CA ILE A 135 -23.02 -4.57 -15.28
C ILE A 135 -23.01 -6.00 -14.73
N ASN A 136 -21.85 -6.66 -14.76
CA ASN A 136 -21.67 -7.95 -14.10
C ASN A 136 -21.44 -7.75 -12.60
N LEU A 137 -22.32 -8.33 -11.77
CA LEU A 137 -22.27 -8.25 -10.31
C LEU A 137 -22.07 -9.64 -9.70
N ALA A 138 -21.46 -9.68 -8.53
CA ALA A 138 -21.21 -10.91 -7.78
C ALA A 138 -22.50 -11.39 -7.08
N LYS A 139 -22.84 -12.67 -7.25
CA LYS A 139 -24.03 -13.28 -6.62
C LYS A 139 -23.90 -13.37 -5.11
N SER A 140 -25.01 -13.11 -4.41
CA SER A 140 -25.12 -13.01 -2.94
C SER A 140 -25.04 -14.35 -2.17
N ASN A 141 -25.00 -15.51 -2.83
CA ASN A 141 -25.15 -16.83 -2.20
C ASN A 141 -24.02 -17.24 -1.20
N SER A 142 -23.11 -16.34 -0.84
CA SER A 142 -22.06 -16.50 0.17
C SER A 142 -22.10 -15.44 1.29
N ALA A 143 -23.13 -14.59 1.34
CA ALA A 143 -23.24 -13.53 2.35
C ALA A 143 -23.93 -14.01 3.64
N GLU A 144 -23.18 -14.10 4.74
CA GLU A 144 -23.79 -13.99 6.06
C GLU A 144 -24.25 -12.54 6.25
N ILE A 145 -25.56 -12.33 6.40
CA ILE A 145 -26.12 -11.06 6.85
C ILE A 145 -25.63 -10.84 8.28
N VAL A 146 -24.70 -9.90 8.48
CA VAL A 146 -24.31 -9.44 9.82
C VAL A 146 -25.38 -8.48 10.32
N ASP A 147 -26.49 -9.06 10.80
CA ASP A 147 -27.69 -8.32 11.20
C ASP A 147 -27.71 -7.98 12.70
N ASN A 148 -26.59 -7.52 13.24
CA ASN A 148 -26.55 -6.94 14.59
C ASN A 148 -26.00 -5.51 14.52
N LYS A 149 -26.64 -4.66 13.73
CA LYS A 149 -26.38 -3.22 13.75
C LYS A 149 -27.25 -2.59 14.83
N LEU A 150 -26.63 -2.21 15.95
CA LEU A 150 -27.27 -1.33 16.92
C LEU A 150 -27.50 0.03 16.23
N THR A 151 -28.76 0.41 16.09
CA THR A 151 -29.16 1.73 15.55
C THR A 151 -29.60 2.61 16.71
N GLU A 152 -28.65 3.01 17.56
CA GLU A 152 -28.95 3.78 18.78
C GLU A 152 -28.68 5.29 18.64
N VAL A 153 -27.88 5.71 17.65
CA VAL A 153 -27.55 7.13 17.44
C VAL A 153 -28.57 7.76 16.49
N GLN A 154 -29.30 8.77 16.95
CA GLN A 154 -30.19 9.55 16.09
C GLN A 154 -29.39 10.62 15.35
N ILE A 155 -29.47 10.64 14.04
CA ILE A 155 -28.86 11.69 13.20
C ILE A 155 -29.99 12.60 12.74
N LYS A 156 -29.96 13.87 13.17
CA LYS A 156 -30.94 14.89 12.80
C LYS A 156 -30.29 15.93 11.91
N THR A 157 -31.07 16.40 10.94
CA THR A 157 -30.71 17.47 10.01
C THR A 157 -31.79 18.55 10.04
N ASP A 158 -31.48 19.75 9.56
CA ASP A 158 -32.40 20.90 9.53
C ASP A 158 -33.53 20.75 8.48
N SER A 159 -33.26 20.01 7.40
CA SER A 159 -34.20 19.59 6.36
C SER A 159 -33.94 18.15 5.91
N GLU A 160 -34.87 17.57 5.15
CA GLU A 160 -34.68 16.31 4.40
C GLU A 160 -34.38 16.55 2.92
N ALA A 161 -34.69 17.76 2.41
CA ALA A 161 -34.42 18.17 1.04
C ALA A 161 -33.66 19.52 1.03
N TYR A 162 -32.58 19.57 0.26
CA TYR A 162 -31.67 20.72 0.17
C TYR A 162 -31.46 21.12 -1.29
N LYS A 163 -31.04 22.35 -1.50
CA LYS A 163 -30.50 22.83 -2.78
C LYS A 163 -29.01 22.51 -2.90
N THR A 164 -28.50 22.59 -4.12
CA THR A 164 -27.06 22.55 -4.38
C THR A 164 -26.33 23.64 -3.58
N ARG A 165 -25.14 23.30 -3.05
CA ARG A 165 -24.32 24.18 -2.19
C ARG A 165 -24.98 24.67 -0.90
N GLU A 166 -26.13 24.13 -0.54
CA GLU A 166 -26.76 24.46 0.73
C GLU A 166 -25.97 23.87 1.89
N ARG A 167 -25.98 24.57 3.03
CA ARG A 167 -25.34 24.12 4.26
C ARG A 167 -26.27 23.16 5.00
N VAL A 168 -25.74 22.01 5.38
CA VAL A 168 -26.43 20.99 6.18
C VAL A 168 -25.94 21.09 7.62
N ASN A 169 -26.87 21.20 8.58
CA ASN A 169 -26.56 21.22 10.00
C ASN A 169 -26.90 19.86 10.62
N ILE A 170 -25.89 19.12 11.10
CA ILE A 170 -26.08 17.82 11.74
C ILE A 170 -26.15 17.98 13.25
N ARG A 171 -27.13 17.31 13.87
CA ARG A 171 -27.22 17.11 15.32
C ARG A 171 -27.29 15.64 15.67
N PHE A 172 -26.51 15.22 16.66
CA PHE A 172 -26.51 13.84 17.14
C PHE A 172 -27.31 13.68 18.43
N GLY A 173 -28.32 12.80 18.40
CA GLY A 173 -29.05 12.36 19.58
C GLY A 173 -28.49 11.04 20.07
N ILE A 174 -27.70 11.07 21.14
CA ILE A 174 -27.02 9.89 21.69
C ILE A 174 -27.66 9.52 23.03
N PRO A 175 -28.15 8.28 23.21
CA PRO A 175 -28.73 7.84 24.48
C PRO A 175 -27.71 7.94 25.63
N ALA A 176 -28.17 8.29 26.84
CA ALA A 176 -27.29 8.49 28.00
C ALA A 176 -26.42 7.26 28.35
N ASN A 177 -26.90 6.06 28.03
CA ASN A 177 -26.18 4.80 28.29
C ASN A 177 -25.32 4.34 27.11
N PHE A 178 -25.26 5.13 26.04
CA PHE A 178 -24.55 4.80 24.81
C PHE A 178 -23.20 5.50 24.74
N ASN A 179 -22.19 4.89 25.35
CA ASN A 179 -20.85 5.46 25.45
C ASN A 179 -20.02 5.10 24.21
N ILE A 180 -19.97 5.99 23.23
CA ILE A 180 -19.13 5.84 22.03
C ILE A 180 -17.66 5.96 22.44
N SER A 181 -16.82 5.02 22.01
CA SER A 181 -15.36 5.09 22.17
C SER A 181 -14.72 5.80 20.99
N GLU A 182 -15.16 5.46 19.78
CA GLU A 182 -14.67 6.00 18.53
C GLU A 182 -15.70 5.76 17.42
N ALA A 183 -15.74 6.66 16.44
CA ALA A 183 -16.61 6.50 15.28
C ALA A 183 -16.00 7.12 14.03
N VAL A 184 -16.50 6.70 12.87
CA VAL A 184 -16.26 7.30 11.58
C VAL A 184 -17.56 7.93 11.11
N ILE A 185 -17.49 9.22 10.79
CA ILE A 185 -18.60 9.97 10.22
C ILE A 185 -18.38 10.09 8.72
N ARG A 186 -19.39 9.70 7.95
CA ARG A 186 -19.41 9.79 6.49
C ARG A 186 -20.61 10.60 6.03
N ALA A 187 -20.42 11.49 5.08
CA ALA A 187 -21.50 12.05 4.28
C ALA A 187 -21.09 11.98 2.81
N THR A 188 -21.79 11.17 2.02
CA THR A 188 -21.45 10.94 0.61
C THR A 188 -22.70 10.78 -0.24
N ILE A 189 -22.62 11.21 -1.50
CA ILE A 189 -23.58 10.81 -2.52
C ILE A 189 -23.56 9.29 -2.62
N THR A 190 -24.74 8.69 -2.73
CA THR A 190 -24.89 7.24 -2.82
C THR A 190 -25.34 6.83 -4.21
N ASP A 191 -24.75 5.76 -4.71
CA ASP A 191 -25.17 5.10 -5.93
C ASP A 191 -26.44 4.25 -5.69
N PRO A 192 -27.50 4.40 -6.49
CA PRO A 192 -28.69 3.56 -6.38
C PRO A 192 -28.38 2.06 -6.49
N LEU A 193 -27.43 1.67 -7.34
CA LEU A 193 -27.02 0.27 -7.50
C LEU A 193 -26.23 -0.24 -6.28
N GLU A 194 -25.36 0.59 -5.68
CA GLU A 194 -24.61 0.22 -4.47
C GLU A 194 -25.55 -0.19 -3.32
N LYS A 195 -26.70 0.48 -3.17
CA LYS A 195 -27.69 0.17 -2.13
C LYS A 195 -28.33 -1.20 -2.26
N GLU A 196 -28.35 -1.75 -3.47
CA GLU A 196 -28.91 -3.06 -3.77
C GLU A 196 -27.88 -4.18 -3.52
N LEU A 197 -26.60 -3.84 -3.35
CA LEU A 197 -25.54 -4.81 -3.13
C LEU A 197 -25.54 -5.35 -1.69
N PRO A 198 -25.37 -6.67 -1.50
CA PRO A 198 -25.19 -7.26 -0.19
C PRO A 198 -23.80 -6.96 0.40
N GLY A 199 -23.61 -7.27 1.67
CA GLY A 199 -22.26 -7.36 2.25
C GLY A 199 -21.57 -8.64 1.78
N TYR A 200 -20.33 -8.53 1.32
CA TYR A 200 -19.54 -9.68 0.86
C TYR A 200 -18.54 -10.12 1.92
N ARG A 201 -18.41 -11.44 2.11
CA ARG A 201 -17.36 -12.07 2.91
C ARG A 201 -16.72 -13.16 2.07
N PHE A 202 -15.41 -13.08 1.89
CA PHE A 202 -14.64 -14.06 1.15
C PHE A 202 -13.70 -14.84 2.07
N SER A 203 -13.30 -16.02 1.60
CA SER A 203 -12.21 -16.79 2.20
C SER A 203 -10.92 -16.48 1.44
N TYR A 204 -9.81 -16.44 2.18
CA TYR A 204 -8.51 -16.06 1.67
C TYR A 204 -7.47 -17.12 2.03
N GLN A 205 -6.52 -17.32 1.14
CA GLN A 205 -5.35 -18.16 1.36
C GLN A 205 -4.10 -17.31 1.19
N PHE A 206 -3.22 -17.38 2.19
CA PHE A 206 -1.90 -16.78 2.09
C PHE A 206 -0.96 -17.70 1.31
N PRO A 207 -0.06 -17.15 0.48
CA PRO A 207 0.97 -17.93 -0.20
C PRO A 207 1.77 -18.77 0.79
N SER A 208 2.09 -20.00 0.41
CA SER A 208 2.83 -20.97 1.24
C SER A 208 4.35 -20.73 1.26
N ALA A 209 4.83 -19.65 0.66
CA ALA A 209 6.22 -19.24 0.80
C ALA A 209 6.55 -19.09 2.30
N PRO A 210 7.74 -19.50 2.77
CA PRO A 210 8.22 -19.24 4.12
C PRO A 210 8.31 -17.73 4.33
N ALA A 211 7.18 -17.11 4.62
CA ALA A 211 7.09 -15.71 4.90
C ALA A 211 7.62 -15.52 6.34
N PRO A 212 8.31 -14.41 6.65
CA PRO A 212 8.94 -14.24 7.95
C PRO A 212 7.89 -14.35 9.07
N GLY A 213 8.19 -15.09 10.13
CA GLY A 213 7.24 -15.37 11.23
C GLY A 213 6.89 -14.18 12.13
N PHE A 214 6.89 -12.96 11.58
CA PHE A 214 6.60 -11.71 12.29
C PHE A 214 5.62 -10.84 11.49
N VAL A 215 4.85 -10.02 12.22
CA VAL A 215 4.00 -8.97 11.66
C VAL A 215 4.86 -7.77 11.29
N GLU A 216 4.65 -7.21 10.10
CA GLU A 216 5.32 -5.98 9.66
C GLU A 216 4.98 -4.80 10.61
N LYS A 217 6.01 -4.14 11.14
CA LYS A 217 5.89 -2.99 12.05
C LYS A 217 6.88 -1.89 11.68
N GLY A 218 6.38 -0.71 11.31
CA GLY A 218 7.21 0.43 10.91
C GLY A 218 8.14 0.18 9.72
N GLY A 219 7.76 -0.70 8.80
CA GLY A 219 8.58 -1.00 7.63
C GLY A 219 7.90 -1.92 6.64
N TYR A 220 8.43 -1.94 5.42
CA TYR A 220 7.86 -2.70 4.31
C TYR A 220 8.73 -3.91 3.99
N LEU A 221 8.14 -5.09 3.94
CA LEU A 221 8.81 -6.33 3.56
C LEU A 221 8.82 -6.50 2.04
N VAL A 222 10.01 -6.56 1.47
CA VAL A 222 10.24 -6.94 0.08
C VAL A 222 10.75 -8.37 0.03
N SER A 223 10.04 -9.23 -0.69
CA SER A 223 10.37 -10.64 -0.82
C SER A 223 10.60 -11.02 -2.27
N GLY A 224 11.47 -12.00 -2.49
CA GLY A 224 11.69 -12.57 -3.81
C GLY A 224 12.34 -13.94 -3.74
N ARG A 225 12.44 -14.59 -4.89
CA ARG A 225 13.05 -15.90 -5.07
C ARG A 225 14.12 -15.86 -6.14
N VAL A 226 15.24 -16.51 -5.86
CA VAL A 226 16.34 -16.70 -6.82
C VAL A 226 16.27 -18.08 -7.44
N THR A 227 16.31 -18.12 -8.77
CA THR A 227 16.42 -19.34 -9.56
C THR A 227 17.62 -19.25 -10.50
N GLY A 228 18.10 -20.39 -10.99
CA GLY A 228 18.95 -20.41 -12.18
C GLY A 228 18.11 -20.24 -13.44
N ILE A 229 18.76 -19.97 -14.58
CA ILE A 229 18.09 -19.91 -15.90
C ILE A 229 17.32 -21.18 -16.31
N ASN A 230 17.57 -22.29 -15.61
CA ASN A 230 16.87 -23.56 -15.79
C ASN A 230 15.66 -23.73 -14.86
N GLY A 231 15.30 -22.68 -14.10
CA GLY A 231 14.21 -22.67 -13.12
C GLY A 231 14.53 -23.35 -11.79
N VAL A 232 15.76 -23.85 -11.58
CA VAL A 232 16.15 -24.51 -10.33
C VAL A 232 16.40 -23.47 -9.24
N VAL A 233 15.71 -23.61 -8.10
CA VAL A 233 15.88 -22.73 -6.93
C VAL A 233 17.33 -22.69 -6.45
N GLN A 234 17.77 -21.52 -6.00
CA GLN A 234 19.17 -21.28 -5.61
C GLN A 234 19.26 -20.92 -4.12
N PRO A 235 19.46 -21.91 -3.24
CA PRO A 235 19.63 -21.67 -1.81
C PRO A 235 21.05 -21.22 -1.45
N GLY A 236 21.20 -20.47 -0.35
CA GLY A 236 22.50 -20.05 0.18
C GLY A 236 23.23 -19.01 -0.66
N VAL A 237 22.53 -18.31 -1.54
CA VAL A 237 23.09 -17.28 -2.42
C VAL A 237 22.89 -15.90 -1.80
N LEU A 238 23.94 -15.10 -1.78
CA LEU A 238 23.91 -13.72 -1.29
C LEU A 238 23.23 -12.81 -2.32
N VAL A 239 22.10 -12.22 -1.95
CA VAL A 239 21.36 -11.22 -2.72
C VAL A 239 21.59 -9.87 -2.08
N VAL A 240 21.79 -8.83 -2.89
CA VAL A 240 21.88 -7.45 -2.43
C VAL A 240 20.77 -6.62 -3.05
N VAL A 241 20.33 -5.60 -2.30
CA VAL A 241 19.41 -4.57 -2.78
C VAL A 241 20.11 -3.21 -2.75
N SER A 242 19.89 -2.41 -3.79
CA SER A 242 20.31 -1.02 -3.86
C SER A 242 19.13 -0.15 -4.26
N LEU A 243 18.89 0.96 -3.57
CA LEU A 243 17.81 1.90 -3.89
C LEU A 243 18.35 3.09 -4.68
N THR A 244 17.62 3.52 -5.71
CA THR A 244 17.98 4.70 -6.51
C THR A 244 17.52 5.98 -5.80
N THR A 245 18.26 6.39 -4.78
CA THR A 245 17.95 7.59 -4.00
C THR A 245 19.16 8.52 -3.96
N PRO A 246 19.02 9.80 -3.53
CA PRO A 246 20.16 10.70 -3.39
C PRO A 246 21.27 10.11 -2.52
N GLU A 247 20.89 9.34 -1.49
CA GLU A 247 21.80 8.60 -0.63
C GLU A 247 21.83 7.13 -1.04
N SER A 248 23.01 6.53 -1.13
CA SER A 248 23.13 5.14 -1.55
C SER A 248 22.69 4.20 -0.43
N TYR A 249 21.52 3.58 -0.60
CA TYR A 249 21.08 2.47 0.24
C TYR A 249 21.68 1.15 -0.29
N PHE A 250 22.18 0.33 0.63
CA PHE A 250 22.67 -1.01 0.35
C PHE A 250 22.29 -1.92 1.51
N ASP A 251 21.75 -3.09 1.20
CA ASP A 251 21.50 -4.14 2.18
C ASP A 251 21.66 -5.52 1.51
N TYR A 252 21.83 -6.57 2.30
CA TYR A 252 22.04 -7.92 1.80
C TYR A 252 21.23 -8.98 2.57
N CYS A 253 20.91 -10.07 1.89
CA CYS A 253 20.21 -11.22 2.45
C CYS A 253 20.75 -12.49 1.80
N VAL A 254 20.82 -13.60 2.55
CA VAL A 254 21.17 -14.92 2.00
C VAL A 254 19.89 -15.71 1.79
N THR A 255 19.73 -16.31 0.61
CA THR A 255 18.54 -17.09 0.31
C THR A 255 18.41 -18.33 1.19
N ASP A 256 17.18 -18.64 1.58
CA ASP A 256 16.85 -19.83 2.35
C ASP A 256 16.89 -21.13 1.49
N SER A 257 16.47 -22.27 2.07
CA SER A 257 16.42 -23.55 1.36
C SER A 257 15.46 -23.58 0.15
N ALA A 258 14.48 -22.67 0.09
CA ALA A 258 13.56 -22.52 -1.02
C ALA A 258 14.04 -21.48 -2.06
N GLY A 259 15.22 -20.88 -1.84
CA GLY A 259 15.77 -19.82 -2.68
C GLY A 259 15.15 -18.45 -2.41
N ILE A 260 14.44 -18.27 -1.30
CA ILE A 260 13.71 -17.03 -0.97
C ILE A 260 14.59 -16.09 -0.15
N PHE A 261 14.49 -14.80 -0.43
CA PHE A 261 15.10 -13.72 0.35
C PHE A 261 14.04 -12.72 0.81
N HIS A 262 14.36 -12.02 1.90
CA HIS A 262 13.51 -10.99 2.49
C HIS A 262 14.35 -9.76 2.87
N PHE A 263 13.92 -8.59 2.43
CA PHE A 263 14.46 -7.30 2.85
C PHE A 263 13.39 -6.54 3.63
N PHE A 264 13.70 -6.16 4.87
CA PHE A 264 12.79 -5.35 5.68
C PHE A 264 13.19 -3.88 5.59
N MET A 265 12.44 -3.12 4.79
CA MET A 265 12.70 -1.71 4.50
C MET A 265 12.03 -0.84 5.56
N LYS A 266 12.74 -0.65 6.69
CA LYS A 266 12.26 0.15 7.81
C LYS A 266 12.08 1.62 7.42
N ASN A 267 10.98 2.23 7.85
CA ASN A 267 10.66 3.65 7.63
C ASN A 267 10.74 4.08 6.14
N ALA A 268 10.50 3.16 5.20
CA ALA A 268 10.51 3.43 3.77
C ALA A 268 9.14 3.92 3.31
N PHE A 269 9.05 5.15 2.82
CA PHE A 269 7.81 5.75 2.32
C PHE A 269 7.95 6.17 0.85
N GLY A 270 6.82 6.15 0.14
CA GLY A 270 6.76 6.56 -1.28
C GLY A 270 7.37 5.52 -2.22
N ALA A 271 7.82 5.98 -3.40
CA ALA A 271 8.22 5.09 -4.49
C ALA A 271 9.64 5.35 -4.99
N THR A 272 10.45 4.31 -5.13
CA THR A 272 11.76 4.39 -5.80
C THR A 272 12.08 3.07 -6.52
N ASP A 273 13.08 3.11 -7.41
CA ASP A 273 13.58 1.88 -8.01
C ASP A 273 14.52 1.16 -7.06
N ALA A 274 14.22 -0.11 -6.84
CA ALA A 274 15.07 -1.06 -6.16
C ALA A 274 15.76 -1.95 -7.19
N VAL A 275 17.06 -2.14 -7.03
CA VAL A 275 17.90 -3.00 -7.85
C VAL A 275 18.33 -4.19 -7.00
N PHE A 276 17.88 -5.37 -7.39
CA PHE A 276 18.24 -6.65 -6.77
C PHE A 276 19.25 -7.36 -7.65
N GLN A 277 20.30 -7.92 -7.03
CA GLN A 277 21.26 -8.74 -7.75
C GLN A 277 21.89 -9.77 -6.85
N VAL A 278 22.29 -10.89 -7.43
CA VAL A 278 23.15 -11.87 -6.75
C VAL A 278 24.56 -11.28 -6.64
N PHE A 279 25.06 -11.17 -5.42
CA PHE A 279 26.39 -10.62 -5.13
C PHE A 279 27.47 -11.66 -5.40
N SER A 280 27.78 -11.85 -6.69
CA SER A 280 28.80 -12.80 -7.14
C SER A 280 29.52 -12.27 -8.38
N GLY A 281 30.85 -12.40 -8.38
CA GLY A 281 31.68 -12.16 -9.57
C GLY A 281 31.68 -13.32 -10.57
N SER A 282 30.88 -14.37 -10.36
CA SER A 282 30.80 -15.53 -11.26
C SER A 282 29.99 -15.24 -12.51
N ASP A 283 30.34 -15.87 -13.64
CA ASP A 283 29.55 -15.85 -14.88
C ASP A 283 28.22 -16.61 -14.81
N ARG A 284 27.88 -17.19 -13.66
CA ARG A 284 26.61 -17.89 -13.46
C ARG A 284 25.45 -16.91 -13.60
N LYS A 285 24.42 -17.34 -14.31
CA LYS A 285 23.21 -16.54 -14.55
C LYS A 285 22.08 -16.96 -13.62
N PHE A 286 21.43 -15.96 -13.05
CA PHE A 286 20.35 -16.05 -12.09
C PHE A 286 19.16 -15.24 -12.57
N GLU A 287 17.97 -15.70 -12.21
CA GLU A 287 16.73 -14.96 -12.32
C GLU A 287 16.23 -14.64 -10.91
N ILE A 288 15.73 -13.42 -10.74
CA ILE A 288 15.13 -12.96 -9.49
C ILE A 288 13.66 -12.72 -9.79
N HIS A 289 12.79 -13.48 -9.14
CA HIS A 289 11.35 -13.36 -9.25
C HIS A 289 10.83 -12.68 -7.97
N PRO A 290 10.10 -11.56 -8.07
CA PRO A 290 9.43 -11.01 -6.92
C PRO A 290 8.38 -11.98 -6.38
N GLU A 291 8.28 -12.08 -5.07
CA GLU A 291 7.26 -12.88 -4.40
C GLU A 291 6.17 -11.92 -3.90
N ASN A 292 4.93 -12.17 -4.31
CA ASN A 292 3.79 -11.48 -3.74
C ASN A 292 3.32 -12.26 -2.52
N CYS A 293 3.34 -11.64 -1.35
CA CYS A 293 2.87 -12.24 -0.10
C CYS A 293 1.40 -11.91 0.21
N ALA A 294 0.72 -11.18 -0.68
CA ALA A 294 -0.68 -10.84 -0.53
C ALA A 294 -1.58 -12.09 -0.53
N PRO A 295 -2.66 -12.11 0.27
CA PRO A 295 -3.61 -13.19 0.28
C PRO A 295 -4.43 -13.22 -1.00
N GLU A 296 -4.60 -14.42 -1.56
CA GLU A 296 -5.44 -14.65 -2.72
C GLU A 296 -6.82 -15.14 -2.28
N ARG A 297 -7.85 -14.65 -2.97
CA ARG A 297 -9.23 -15.04 -2.69
C ARG A 297 -9.45 -16.48 -3.14
N THR A 298 -9.97 -17.30 -2.24
CA THR A 298 -10.30 -18.70 -2.52
C THR A 298 -11.77 -18.87 -2.92
N GLY A 299 -12.02 -19.78 -3.86
CA GLY A 299 -13.36 -20.10 -4.35
C GLY A 299 -13.79 -19.25 -5.54
N LEU A 300 -14.70 -19.79 -6.35
CA LEU A 300 -15.25 -19.11 -7.51
C LEU A 300 -16.39 -18.19 -7.09
N VAL A 301 -16.32 -16.93 -7.53
CA VAL A 301 -17.44 -15.98 -7.41
C VAL A 301 -18.26 -16.07 -8.69
N ASN A 302 -19.50 -16.55 -8.55
CA ASN A 302 -20.45 -16.52 -9.66
C ASN A 302 -20.89 -15.08 -9.91
N THR A 303 -20.92 -14.69 -11.17
CA THR A 303 -21.39 -13.36 -11.60
C THR A 303 -22.73 -13.46 -12.31
N GLU A 304 -23.51 -12.38 -12.29
CA GLU A 304 -24.68 -12.21 -13.14
C GLU A 304 -24.73 -10.83 -13.80
N PRO A 305 -25.11 -10.76 -15.08
CA PRO A 305 -25.36 -9.49 -15.73
C PRO A 305 -26.67 -8.90 -15.18
N VAL A 306 -26.58 -7.70 -14.63
CA VAL A 306 -27.73 -6.93 -14.15
C VAL A 306 -27.99 -5.79 -15.15
N VAL A 307 -29.20 -5.75 -15.68
CA VAL A 307 -29.67 -4.66 -16.55
C VAL A 307 -30.00 -3.47 -15.67
N LEU A 308 -29.41 -2.32 -16.00
CA LEU A 308 -29.55 -1.12 -15.20
C LEU A 308 -30.89 -0.41 -15.43
N THR A 309 -31.46 0.15 -14.37
CA THR A 309 -32.63 1.01 -14.46
C THR A 309 -32.27 2.37 -15.06
N SER A 310 -33.27 3.11 -15.57
CA SER A 310 -33.04 4.47 -16.08
C SER A 310 -32.44 5.41 -15.04
N GLU A 311 -32.80 5.24 -13.76
CA GLU A 311 -32.23 6.01 -12.64
C GLU A 311 -30.73 5.72 -12.47
N GLN A 312 -30.35 4.43 -12.46
CA GLN A 312 -28.95 4.00 -12.36
C GLN A 312 -28.12 4.50 -13.55
N ILE A 313 -28.63 4.39 -14.78
CA ILE A 313 -27.96 4.89 -15.98
C ILE A 313 -27.75 6.41 -15.89
N SER A 314 -28.78 7.17 -15.50
CA SER A 314 -28.67 8.62 -15.33
C SER A 314 -27.68 9.00 -14.22
N PHE A 315 -27.64 8.25 -13.12
CA PHE A 315 -26.68 8.43 -12.05
C PHE A 315 -25.24 8.26 -12.55
N ILE A 316 -24.97 7.15 -13.26
CA ILE A 316 -23.64 6.84 -13.79
C ILE A 316 -23.19 7.93 -14.78
N LYS A 317 -24.05 8.33 -15.71
CA LYS A 317 -23.75 9.43 -16.65
C LYS A 317 -23.40 10.73 -15.91
N ASN A 318 -24.12 11.07 -14.86
CA ASN A 318 -23.81 12.24 -14.03
C ASN A 318 -22.49 12.09 -13.26
N ALA A 319 -22.16 10.89 -12.77
CA ALA A 319 -20.89 10.62 -12.09
C ALA A 319 -19.70 10.77 -13.05
N LEU A 320 -19.80 10.24 -14.27
CA LEU A 320 -18.80 10.38 -15.33
C LEU A 320 -18.58 11.86 -15.70
N ASN A 321 -19.67 12.60 -15.97
CA ASN A 321 -19.60 14.03 -16.27
C ASN A 321 -19.00 14.85 -15.13
N SER A 322 -19.32 14.50 -13.88
CA SER A 322 -18.77 15.15 -12.69
C SER A 322 -17.27 14.89 -12.52
N SER A 323 -16.81 13.64 -12.75
CA SER A 323 -15.38 13.31 -12.73
C SER A 323 -14.61 14.05 -13.83
N PHE A 324 -15.19 14.12 -15.04
CA PHE A 324 -14.62 14.91 -16.13
C PHE A 324 -14.46 16.39 -15.77
N ALA A 325 -15.53 17.03 -15.26
CA ALA A 325 -15.47 18.42 -14.82
C ALA A 325 -14.48 18.61 -13.66
N SER A 326 -14.43 17.69 -12.68
CA SER A 326 -13.45 17.73 -11.59
C SER A 326 -12.01 17.78 -12.09
N ARG A 327 -11.68 16.99 -13.12
CA ARG A 327 -10.31 16.95 -13.68
C ARG A 327 -9.92 18.22 -14.43
N ILE A 328 -10.89 18.91 -15.05
CA ILE A 328 -10.65 20.19 -15.72
C ILE A 328 -10.42 21.30 -14.72
N PHE A 329 -11.30 21.41 -13.71
CA PHE A 329 -11.32 22.56 -12.80
C PHE A 329 -10.47 22.35 -11.54
N ASN A 330 -10.21 21.09 -11.14
CA ASN A 330 -9.46 20.73 -9.93
C ASN A 330 -8.34 19.70 -10.19
N PRO A 331 -7.41 19.94 -11.14
CA PRO A 331 -6.35 18.97 -11.46
C PRO A 331 -5.40 18.70 -10.28
N ALA A 332 -5.29 19.65 -9.33
CA ALA A 332 -4.48 19.49 -8.12
C ALA A 332 -5.00 18.42 -7.14
N ASN A 333 -6.26 17.98 -7.28
CA ASN A 333 -6.83 16.89 -6.48
C ASN A 333 -6.45 15.50 -7.01
N LEU A 334 -5.75 15.41 -8.15
CA LEU A 334 -5.15 14.17 -8.62
C LEU A 334 -3.92 13.86 -7.76
N VAL A 335 -3.92 12.70 -7.12
CA VAL A 335 -2.80 12.29 -6.26
C VAL A 335 -1.52 12.26 -7.10
N GLN A 336 -0.54 13.07 -6.69
CA GLN A 336 0.80 13.06 -7.30
C GLN A 336 1.62 11.89 -6.75
N ASN A 337 2.48 11.32 -7.59
CA ASN A 337 3.45 10.31 -7.16
C ASN A 337 4.28 10.85 -5.99
N GLU A 338 4.39 10.03 -4.95
CA GLU A 338 5.09 10.42 -3.73
C GLU A 338 6.59 10.36 -3.93
N PHE A 339 7.30 11.39 -3.45
CA PHE A 339 8.74 11.32 -3.34
C PHE A 339 9.11 10.25 -2.32
N PHE A 340 10.07 9.41 -2.68
CA PHE A 340 10.63 8.44 -1.75
C PHE A 340 11.30 9.16 -0.57
N SER A 341 11.03 8.68 0.63
CA SER A 341 11.75 9.06 1.84
C SER A 341 12.03 7.82 2.69
N MET A 342 13.19 7.83 3.33
CA MET A 342 13.60 6.82 4.28
C MET A 342 14.51 7.48 5.29
N GLU A 343 14.34 7.18 6.58
CA GLU A 343 15.31 7.57 7.59
C GLU A 343 16.57 6.73 7.42
N ILE A 344 17.53 7.22 6.64
CA ILE A 344 18.86 6.65 6.60
C ILE A 344 19.57 7.20 7.84
N ALA A 345 19.77 6.35 8.85
CA ALA A 345 20.51 6.71 10.03
C ALA A 345 21.95 7.07 9.61
N ASP A 346 22.25 8.36 9.69
CA ASP A 346 23.49 9.02 9.28
C ASP A 346 23.68 9.20 7.76
N SER A 347 24.13 10.40 7.37
CA SER A 347 24.50 10.75 5.99
C SER A 347 25.79 10.06 5.52
N ILE A 348 26.16 8.93 6.14
CA ILE A 348 27.39 8.18 5.88
C ILE A 348 27.02 6.98 5.00
N PRO A 349 27.65 6.80 3.84
CA PRO A 349 27.41 5.63 3.00
C PRO A 349 27.65 4.32 3.76
N PHE A 350 27.03 3.21 3.31
CA PHE A 350 27.20 1.90 3.94
C PHE A 350 28.66 1.42 4.03
N TYR A 351 29.53 1.92 3.15
CA TYR A 351 30.98 1.66 3.16
C TYR A 351 31.78 2.60 4.06
N GLY A 352 31.12 3.41 4.88
CA GLY A 352 31.73 4.42 5.75
C GLY A 352 32.25 5.65 5.00
N PRO A 353 32.92 6.58 5.69
CA PRO A 353 33.51 7.74 5.05
C PRO A 353 34.62 7.35 4.07
N PRO A 354 34.75 8.02 2.91
CA PRO A 354 35.83 7.76 1.97
C PRO A 354 37.18 8.15 2.59
N THR A 355 38.22 7.39 2.25
CA THR A 355 39.61 7.77 2.55
C THR A 355 40.06 8.92 1.66
N VAL A 356 39.62 8.91 0.41
CA VAL A 356 39.86 9.95 -0.58
C VAL A 356 38.57 10.15 -1.37
N ARG A 357 38.11 11.40 -1.48
CA ARG A 357 37.04 11.81 -2.40
C ARG A 357 37.64 12.72 -3.46
N VAL A 358 37.45 12.37 -4.71
CA VAL A 358 37.94 13.12 -5.87
C VAL A 358 36.74 13.69 -6.61
N ARG A 359 36.76 14.99 -6.90
CA ARG A 359 35.77 15.65 -7.76
C ARG A 359 36.42 16.00 -9.09
N PRO A 360 36.14 15.26 -10.17
CA PRO A 360 36.82 15.49 -11.45
C PRO A 360 36.63 16.90 -12.02
N GLU A 361 35.56 17.62 -11.62
CA GLU A 361 35.31 19.01 -12.00
C GLU A 361 36.37 20.02 -11.50
N GLU A 362 37.20 19.64 -10.52
CA GLU A 362 38.31 20.47 -10.01
C GLU A 362 39.59 20.35 -10.87
N PHE A 363 39.60 19.50 -11.90
CA PHE A 363 40.77 19.16 -12.71
C PHE A 363 40.50 19.34 -14.21
N ILE A 364 41.53 19.12 -15.03
CA ILE A 364 41.36 19.07 -16.49
C ILE A 364 40.50 17.87 -16.89
N ASP A 365 39.77 18.01 -17.99
CA ASP A 365 38.95 16.92 -18.51
C ASP A 365 39.82 15.74 -18.97
N LEU A 366 39.46 14.55 -18.50
CA LEU A 366 40.12 13.29 -18.82
C LEU A 366 39.20 12.41 -19.67
N PRO A 367 39.74 11.80 -20.75
CA PRO A 367 38.94 11.18 -21.79
C PRO A 367 38.39 9.80 -21.44
N ASP A 368 38.96 9.13 -20.43
CA ASP A 368 38.56 7.79 -20.01
C ASP A 368 38.98 7.48 -18.55
N PHE A 369 38.48 6.36 -18.03
CA PHE A 369 38.72 5.97 -16.64
C PHE A 369 40.14 5.49 -16.35
N ARG A 370 40.90 5.10 -17.38
CA ARG A 370 42.32 4.74 -17.21
C ARG A 370 43.14 5.98 -16.91
N GLU A 371 42.90 7.06 -17.63
CA GLU A 371 43.54 8.36 -17.38
C GLU A 371 43.08 8.92 -16.03
N ILE A 372 41.78 8.85 -15.70
CA ILE A 372 41.26 9.24 -14.37
C ILE A 372 41.96 8.46 -13.25
N SER A 373 42.09 7.14 -13.40
CA SER A 373 42.81 6.31 -12.43
C SER A 373 44.27 6.74 -12.25
N ARG A 374 44.96 7.09 -13.34
CA ARG A 374 46.39 7.40 -13.30
C ARG A 374 46.68 8.79 -12.72
N GLU A 375 45.86 9.76 -13.09
CA GLU A 375 46.10 11.17 -12.76
C GLU A 375 45.42 11.57 -11.43
N LEU A 376 44.24 11.02 -11.12
CA LEU A 376 43.39 11.54 -10.05
C LEU A 376 43.16 10.59 -8.87
N LEU A 377 43.34 9.27 -9.01
CA LEU A 377 42.92 8.28 -8.00
C LEU A 377 44.12 7.68 -7.22
N PRO A 378 44.63 8.35 -6.17
CA PRO A 378 45.77 7.84 -5.42
C PRO A 378 45.46 6.52 -4.70
N GLY A 379 46.36 5.55 -4.82
CA GLY A 379 46.20 4.23 -4.22
C GLY A 379 45.29 3.28 -5.00
N PHE A 380 44.74 3.71 -6.14
CA PHE A 380 43.98 2.86 -7.05
C PHE A 380 44.79 2.57 -8.32
N GLN A 381 44.71 1.34 -8.82
CA GLN A 381 45.41 0.92 -10.04
C GLN A 381 44.45 0.25 -11.01
N TYR A 382 44.28 0.87 -12.17
CA TYR A 382 43.69 0.28 -13.36
C TYR A 382 44.76 -0.44 -14.19
N ARG A 383 44.59 -1.74 -14.44
CA ARG A 383 45.50 -2.54 -15.29
C ARG A 383 44.72 -3.24 -16.40
N VAL A 384 45.37 -3.41 -17.55
CA VAL A 384 44.86 -4.23 -18.65
C VAL A 384 45.77 -5.45 -18.79
N ARG A 385 45.19 -6.66 -18.75
CA ARG A 385 45.91 -7.93 -18.93
C ARG A 385 45.10 -8.85 -19.83
N ASN A 386 45.64 -9.22 -21.00
CA ASN A 386 44.96 -10.10 -21.97
C ASN A 386 43.52 -9.64 -22.24
N GLU A 387 43.35 -8.36 -22.56
CA GLU A 387 42.04 -7.70 -22.80
C GLU A 387 41.10 -7.61 -21.58
N ASN A 388 41.49 -8.17 -20.42
CA ASN A 388 40.74 -8.01 -19.18
C ASN A 388 41.18 -6.76 -18.41
N HIS A 389 40.20 -6.01 -17.94
CA HIS A 389 40.37 -4.85 -17.06
C HIS A 389 40.42 -5.32 -15.61
N VAL A 390 41.49 -4.99 -14.88
CA VAL A 390 41.72 -5.42 -13.49
C VAL A 390 41.99 -4.22 -12.60
N PHE A 391 41.26 -4.11 -11.51
CA PHE A 391 41.33 -3.00 -10.55
C PHE A 391 41.98 -3.47 -9.26
N ARG A 392 43.02 -2.76 -8.82
CA ARG A 392 43.68 -3.04 -7.55
C ARG A 392 43.65 -1.81 -6.67
N MET A 393 43.48 -2.02 -5.37
CA MET A 393 43.43 -0.94 -4.39
C MET A 393 44.49 -1.17 -3.31
N LEU A 394 45.16 -0.11 -2.90
CA LEU A 394 46.11 -0.13 -1.80
C LEU A 394 45.36 -0.35 -0.48
N ASN A 395 45.76 -1.35 0.28
CA ASN A 395 45.38 -1.48 1.68
C ASN A 395 46.32 -0.60 2.49
N ARG A 396 45.82 0.54 2.97
CA ARG A 396 46.61 1.52 3.71
C ARG A 396 47.06 1.01 5.09
N THR A 397 46.34 0.05 5.69
CA THR A 397 46.75 -0.58 6.95
C THR A 397 47.99 -1.44 6.76
N ARG A 398 48.04 -2.24 5.69
CA ARG A 398 49.13 -3.19 5.45
C ARG A 398 50.26 -2.65 4.58
N GLY A 399 50.04 -1.51 3.91
CA GLY A 399 51.00 -0.94 2.96
C GLY A 399 51.18 -1.76 1.68
N GLU A 400 50.30 -2.71 1.42
CA GLU A 400 50.29 -3.58 0.23
C GLU A 400 48.96 -3.47 -0.50
N PHE A 401 48.91 -3.87 -1.77
CA PHE A 401 47.65 -3.94 -2.50
C PHE A 401 46.80 -5.11 -2.02
N PHE A 402 45.49 -4.93 -1.96
CA PHE A 402 44.55 -6.03 -1.76
C PHE A 402 44.81 -7.16 -2.78
N LYS A 403 44.61 -8.39 -2.33
CA LYS A 403 44.70 -9.58 -3.18
C LYS A 403 43.50 -9.64 -4.14
N GLU A 404 42.32 -9.40 -3.61
CA GLU A 404 41.08 -9.28 -4.37
C GLU A 404 40.87 -7.86 -4.87
N GLU A 405 40.05 -7.72 -5.90
CA GLU A 405 39.62 -6.41 -6.38
C GLU A 405 38.67 -5.73 -5.38
N PRO A 406 38.62 -4.39 -5.34
CA PRO A 406 37.71 -3.67 -4.46
C PRO A 406 36.24 -3.90 -4.85
N LEU A 407 35.33 -3.66 -3.92
CA LEU A 407 33.91 -3.50 -4.27
C LEU A 407 33.79 -2.24 -5.14
N ARG A 408 33.26 -2.41 -6.35
CA ARG A 408 33.04 -1.30 -7.28
C ARG A 408 31.57 -0.96 -7.33
N LEU A 409 31.26 0.32 -7.24
CA LEU A 409 29.90 0.84 -7.27
C LEU A 409 29.80 1.91 -8.37
N ILE A 410 28.67 1.96 -9.05
CA ILE A 410 28.26 3.11 -9.86
C ILE A 410 26.95 3.61 -9.28
N ASN A 411 26.90 4.88 -8.85
CA ASN A 411 25.75 5.46 -8.13
C ASN A 411 25.25 4.56 -6.97
N GLY A 412 26.17 3.98 -6.20
CA GLY A 412 25.85 3.09 -5.08
C GLY A 412 25.48 1.65 -5.44
N ILE A 413 25.35 1.29 -6.72
CA ILE A 413 24.96 -0.05 -7.16
C ILE A 413 26.22 -0.89 -7.47
N PRO A 414 26.38 -2.09 -6.90
CA PRO A 414 27.54 -2.94 -7.18
C PRO A 414 27.69 -3.33 -8.65
N VAL A 415 28.95 -3.31 -9.11
CA VAL A 415 29.37 -3.64 -10.47
C VAL A 415 30.49 -4.67 -10.46
N PHE A 416 30.25 -5.79 -11.13
CA PHE A 416 31.23 -6.87 -11.27
C PHE A 416 31.99 -6.84 -12.60
N ASN A 417 31.41 -6.28 -13.66
CA ASN A 417 32.08 -6.13 -14.94
C ASN A 417 32.85 -4.79 -15.02
N ASN A 418 34.18 -4.86 -14.98
CA ASN A 418 35.04 -3.68 -15.05
C ASN A 418 34.93 -2.90 -16.36
N GLN A 419 34.42 -3.52 -17.45
CA GLN A 419 34.21 -2.87 -18.75
C GLN A 419 33.32 -1.62 -18.65
N LEU A 420 32.42 -1.56 -17.66
CA LEU A 420 31.51 -0.43 -17.51
C LEU A 420 32.18 0.87 -17.12
N PHE A 421 33.32 0.77 -16.45
CA PHE A 421 34.04 1.95 -16.02
C PHE A 421 34.88 2.50 -17.16
N THR A 422 35.31 1.66 -18.11
CA THR A 422 36.38 2.01 -19.06
C THR A 422 36.05 3.22 -19.93
N THR A 423 34.78 3.41 -20.27
CA THR A 423 34.32 4.50 -21.14
C THR A 423 33.93 5.77 -20.38
N LEU A 424 33.93 5.74 -19.04
CA LEU A 424 33.53 6.88 -18.23
C LEU A 424 34.54 8.01 -18.35
N LYS A 425 34.03 9.21 -18.66
CA LYS A 425 34.80 10.44 -18.75
C LYS A 425 34.72 11.23 -17.44
N SER A 426 35.71 12.08 -17.17
CA SER A 426 35.68 12.97 -16.01
C SER A 426 34.44 13.87 -16.02
N THR A 427 33.99 14.28 -17.20
CA THR A 427 32.84 15.16 -17.40
C THR A 427 31.51 14.53 -17.00
N GLU A 428 31.42 13.20 -16.99
CA GLU A 428 30.23 12.40 -16.65
C GLU A 428 30.16 12.06 -15.16
N ILE A 429 31.28 12.16 -14.46
CA ILE A 429 31.43 11.78 -13.04
C ILE A 429 31.25 13.03 -12.16
N SER A 430 30.41 12.91 -11.14
CA SER A 430 30.27 13.91 -10.08
C SER A 430 31.41 13.79 -9.07
N HIS A 431 31.64 12.58 -8.54
CA HIS A 431 32.76 12.30 -7.65
C HIS A 431 33.14 10.82 -7.69
N VAL A 432 34.35 10.53 -7.22
CA VAL A 432 34.87 9.18 -6.98
C VAL A 432 35.31 9.06 -5.53
N ASP A 433 34.78 8.07 -4.84
CA ASP A 433 35.16 7.74 -3.47
C ASP A 433 36.04 6.49 -3.43
N LEU A 434 37.17 6.60 -2.74
CA LEU A 434 38.09 5.50 -2.47
C LEU A 434 38.12 5.19 -0.99
N VAL A 435 37.87 3.93 -0.63
CA VAL A 435 38.06 3.41 0.72
C VAL A 435 39.25 2.46 0.72
N LEU A 436 40.39 2.91 1.25
CA LEU A 436 41.66 2.17 1.20
C LEU A 436 41.86 1.21 2.38
N TYR A 437 40.76 0.72 2.97
CA TYR A 437 40.73 -0.12 4.16
C TYR A 437 39.73 -1.26 3.99
N GLU A 438 39.91 -2.34 4.75
CA GLU A 438 38.88 -3.37 4.88
C GLU A 438 37.65 -2.75 5.58
N ARG A 439 36.47 -2.97 5.01
CA ARG A 439 35.20 -2.56 5.61
C ARG A 439 34.41 -3.78 6.01
N VAL A 440 33.81 -3.71 7.19
CA VAL A 440 32.88 -4.72 7.68
C VAL A 440 31.49 -4.11 7.65
N TYR A 441 30.58 -4.76 6.93
CA TYR A 441 29.17 -4.37 6.85
C TYR A 441 28.33 -5.61 7.16
N GLY A 442 27.82 -5.70 8.39
CA GLY A 442 27.29 -6.95 8.93
C GLY A 442 28.36 -8.06 8.90
N ASP A 443 28.07 -9.13 8.18
CA ASP A 443 28.94 -10.28 7.96
C ASP A 443 29.80 -10.16 6.69
N LEU A 444 29.61 -9.10 5.90
CA LEU A 444 30.39 -8.87 4.68
C LEU A 444 31.71 -8.18 5.01
N ILE A 445 32.81 -8.77 4.53
CA ILE A 445 34.15 -8.15 4.54
C ILE A 445 34.45 -7.66 3.12
N ILE A 446 34.61 -6.35 2.99
CA ILE A 446 34.85 -5.66 1.72
C ILE A 446 36.29 -5.16 1.68
N ASN A 447 37.05 -5.62 0.68
CA ASN A 447 38.48 -5.33 0.49
C ASN A 447 38.71 -3.99 -0.24
N GLY A 448 38.28 -2.91 0.39
CA GLY A 448 38.28 -1.58 -0.18
C GLY A 448 37.09 -1.34 -1.13
N VAL A 449 36.79 -0.06 -1.35
CA VAL A 449 35.63 0.38 -2.13
C VAL A 449 36.05 1.44 -3.13
N LEU A 450 35.61 1.27 -4.37
CA LEU A 450 35.59 2.28 -5.42
C LEU A 450 34.13 2.62 -5.71
N GLU A 451 33.66 3.79 -5.27
CA GLU A 451 32.36 4.32 -5.69
C GLU A 451 32.58 5.39 -6.75
N VAL A 452 31.84 5.28 -7.85
CA VAL A 452 31.81 6.27 -8.92
C VAL A 452 30.40 6.84 -9.01
N SER A 453 30.24 8.06 -8.51
CA SER A 453 28.98 8.78 -8.57
C SER A 453 28.89 9.54 -9.87
N LEU A 454 27.94 9.19 -10.73
CA LEU A 454 27.71 9.88 -12.01
C LEU A 454 26.90 11.17 -11.80
N LYS A 455 27.05 12.13 -12.71
CA LYS A 455 26.15 13.30 -12.77
C LYS A 455 24.73 12.90 -13.19
N ASP A 456 24.63 11.93 -14.10
CA ASP A 456 23.35 11.30 -14.44
C ASP A 456 22.93 10.29 -13.35
N LYS A 457 21.78 10.55 -12.73
CA LYS A 457 21.17 9.69 -11.69
C LYS A 457 20.08 8.76 -12.24
N SER A 458 19.82 8.76 -13.55
CA SER A 458 18.83 7.87 -14.19
C SER A 458 19.19 6.39 -14.11
N ASN A 459 20.49 6.10 -13.91
CA ASN A 459 21.07 4.76 -13.99
C ASN A 459 20.77 4.06 -15.33
N ALA A 460 20.75 4.79 -16.45
CA ALA A 460 20.53 4.24 -17.78
C ALA A 460 21.52 3.10 -18.14
N TRP A 461 22.72 3.12 -17.54
CA TRP A 461 23.73 2.07 -17.70
C TRP A 461 23.26 0.68 -17.25
N LEU A 462 22.24 0.59 -16.39
CA LEU A 462 21.72 -0.69 -15.88
C LEU A 462 21.24 -1.60 -17.01
N GLY A 463 20.60 -1.06 -18.06
CA GLY A 463 20.15 -1.82 -19.24
C GLY A 463 19.40 -3.13 -18.94
N ASN A 464 19.22 -3.99 -19.95
CA ASN A 464 18.79 -5.37 -19.72
C ASN A 464 20.05 -6.23 -19.51
N ARG A 465 20.44 -6.43 -18.26
CA ARG A 465 21.65 -7.17 -17.90
C ARG A 465 21.31 -8.44 -17.15
N PRO A 466 22.07 -9.53 -17.39
CA PRO A 466 21.90 -10.74 -16.60
C PRO A 466 22.21 -10.44 -15.12
N ASN A 467 21.50 -11.10 -14.23
CA ASN A 467 21.69 -11.05 -12.76
C ASN A 467 21.33 -9.72 -12.09
N LEU A 468 20.73 -8.78 -12.83
CA LEU A 468 20.28 -7.50 -12.30
C LEU A 468 18.79 -7.33 -12.56
N PHE A 469 18.03 -7.17 -11.49
CA PHE A 469 16.58 -6.99 -11.53
C PHE A 469 16.21 -5.63 -10.95
N ARG A 470 15.72 -4.73 -11.81
CA ARG A 470 15.24 -3.41 -11.40
C ARG A 470 13.72 -3.43 -11.33
N ARG A 471 13.16 -2.95 -10.22
CA ARG A 471 11.72 -2.79 -10.04
C ARG A 471 11.42 -1.48 -9.31
N ASN A 472 10.41 -0.76 -9.79
CA ASN A 472 9.82 0.33 -9.04
C ASN A 472 8.95 -0.25 -7.91
N ILE A 473 9.24 0.10 -6.66
CA ILE A 473 8.53 -0.39 -5.49
C ILE A 473 7.83 0.80 -4.81
N ASN A 474 6.53 0.65 -4.61
CA ASN A 474 5.75 1.52 -3.73
C ASN A 474 5.84 0.94 -2.31
N PHE A 475 6.56 1.62 -1.42
CA PHE A 475 6.72 1.23 -0.02
C PHE A 475 5.50 1.69 0.81
N LEU A 476 5.70 2.13 2.05
CA LEU A 476 4.63 2.66 2.87
C LEU A 476 4.08 3.95 2.26
N GLN A 477 2.77 4.09 2.23
CA GLN A 477 2.13 5.32 1.80
C GLN A 477 2.34 6.41 2.87
N PRO A 478 2.87 7.60 2.51
CA PRO A 478 3.00 8.68 3.48
C PRO A 478 1.61 9.17 3.93
N TYR A 479 1.55 9.65 5.17
CA TYR A 479 0.29 10.17 5.72
C TYR A 479 -0.21 11.37 4.90
N LYS A 480 -1.44 11.26 4.40
CA LYS A 480 -2.13 12.33 3.68
C LYS A 480 -3.58 12.49 4.12
N ASN A 481 -4.12 13.67 3.86
CA ASN A 481 -5.54 13.95 3.94
C ASN A 481 -6.14 14.03 2.52
N PRO A 482 -7.40 13.61 2.33
CA PRO A 482 -8.09 13.78 1.06
C PRO A 482 -8.21 15.24 0.68
N GLY A 483 -7.69 15.62 -0.49
CA GLY A 483 -7.74 17.00 -0.99
C GLY A 483 -9.17 17.52 -1.15
N TYR A 484 -10.14 16.65 -1.42
CA TYR A 484 -11.56 17.02 -1.53
C TYR A 484 -12.21 17.41 -0.19
N LEU A 485 -11.57 17.11 0.95
CA LEU A 485 -11.99 17.59 2.27
C LEU A 485 -11.35 18.94 2.64
N SER A 486 -10.52 19.51 1.77
CA SER A 486 -9.97 20.85 2.01
C SER A 486 -11.11 21.84 2.19
N GLU A 487 -11.07 22.62 3.27
CA GLU A 487 -12.08 23.62 3.62
C GLU A 487 -12.09 24.82 2.66
N THR A 488 -11.20 24.84 1.67
CA THR A 488 -11.18 25.89 0.66
C THR A 488 -12.46 25.82 -0.17
N PRO A 489 -13.36 26.81 -0.08
CA PRO A 489 -14.58 26.81 -0.87
C PRO A 489 -14.23 26.78 -2.35
N ALA A 490 -15.00 26.04 -3.15
CA ALA A 490 -14.91 26.14 -4.60
C ALA A 490 -15.03 27.63 -4.99
N LYS A 491 -14.12 28.12 -5.82
CA LYS A 491 -14.12 29.55 -6.16
C LYS A 491 -15.46 29.92 -6.81
N PRO A 492 -15.97 31.14 -6.59
CA PRO A 492 -17.16 31.60 -7.28
C PRO A 492 -16.99 31.45 -8.81
N GLY A 493 -17.89 30.69 -9.44
CA GLY A 493 -17.88 30.41 -10.88
C GLY A 493 -17.24 29.09 -11.31
N GLU A 494 -16.59 28.34 -10.40
CA GLU A 494 -16.10 26.99 -10.67
C GLU A 494 -17.11 25.92 -10.21
N PRO A 495 -17.32 24.83 -10.96
CA PRO A 495 -18.22 23.76 -10.55
C PRO A 495 -17.66 22.98 -9.36
N ASP A 496 -18.48 22.80 -8.32
CA ASP A 496 -18.20 21.91 -7.20
C ASP A 496 -18.78 20.53 -7.50
N THR A 497 -17.89 19.58 -7.80
CA THR A 497 -18.25 18.20 -8.18
C THR A 497 -17.97 17.18 -7.08
N ARG A 498 -17.69 17.65 -5.85
CA ARG A 498 -17.41 16.77 -4.70
C ARG A 498 -18.59 15.83 -4.47
N GLN A 499 -18.27 14.58 -4.16
CA GLN A 499 -19.25 13.56 -3.80
C GLN A 499 -19.14 13.06 -2.37
N VAL A 500 -17.97 13.26 -1.74
CA VAL A 500 -17.75 13.00 -0.32
C VAL A 500 -17.64 14.36 0.36
N PHE A 501 -18.57 14.64 1.26
CA PHE A 501 -18.66 15.92 1.98
C PHE A 501 -18.03 15.84 3.37
N VAL A 502 -18.10 14.65 3.98
CA VAL A 502 -17.55 14.39 5.30
C VAL A 502 -16.93 13.01 5.29
N TRP A 503 -15.68 12.91 5.74
CA TRP A 503 -15.02 11.63 6.01
C TRP A 503 -13.98 11.83 7.12
N LYS A 504 -14.38 11.63 8.36
CA LYS A 504 -13.50 11.85 9.52
C LYS A 504 -13.73 10.81 10.61
N LYS A 505 -12.63 10.41 11.24
CA LYS A 505 -12.63 9.69 12.52
C LYS A 505 -12.86 10.69 13.66
N VAL A 506 -13.70 10.30 14.62
CA VAL A 506 -13.92 11.03 15.87
C VAL A 506 -13.59 10.12 17.06
N ALA A 507 -12.92 10.70 18.06
CA ALA A 507 -12.70 10.04 19.34
C ALA A 507 -13.87 10.38 20.27
N GLY A 508 -14.55 9.36 20.77
CA GLY A 508 -15.72 9.50 21.62
C GLY A 508 -16.99 9.91 20.87
N THR A 509 -17.87 10.59 21.61
CA THR A 509 -19.16 11.09 21.17
C THR A 509 -19.00 12.10 20.03
N PRO A 510 -19.63 11.89 18.85
CA PRO A 510 -19.69 12.88 17.79
C PRO A 510 -20.29 14.21 18.27
N GLU A 511 -19.59 15.31 18.01
CA GLU A 511 -20.13 16.66 18.21
C GLU A 511 -20.97 17.10 17.00
N ASP A 512 -21.92 18.00 17.24
CA ASP A 512 -22.70 18.66 16.20
C ASP A 512 -21.79 19.47 15.28
N PHE A 513 -22.06 19.43 13.97
CA PHE A 513 -21.27 20.17 12.99
C PHE A 513 -22.09 20.46 11.73
N SER A 514 -21.54 21.30 10.86
CA SER A 514 -22.13 21.59 9.55
C SER A 514 -21.16 21.32 8.42
N PHE A 515 -21.70 21.03 7.24
CA PHE A 515 -20.92 20.93 6.00
C PHE A 515 -21.73 21.52 4.82
N GLU A 516 -21.05 21.85 3.73
CA GLU A 516 -21.67 22.37 2.51
C GLU A 516 -21.78 21.29 1.44
N LEU A 517 -22.94 21.24 0.77
CA LEU A 517 -23.18 20.38 -0.38
C LEU A 517 -22.44 20.90 -1.63
N SER A 518 -22.42 20.09 -2.69
CA SER A 518 -21.83 20.45 -3.98
C SER A 518 -22.91 20.80 -5.00
N ASP A 519 -22.53 20.98 -6.26
CA ASP A 519 -23.47 21.13 -7.38
C ASP A 519 -24.12 19.81 -7.80
N ARG A 520 -23.68 18.69 -7.21
CA ARG A 520 -24.20 17.36 -7.54
C ARG A 520 -25.51 17.11 -6.81
N LYS A 521 -26.56 16.90 -7.60
CA LYS A 521 -27.87 16.45 -7.14
C LYS A 521 -27.88 14.95 -6.90
N GLY A 522 -28.80 14.50 -6.05
CA GLY A 522 -29.00 13.09 -5.75
C GLY A 522 -29.18 12.82 -4.26
N VAL A 523 -29.09 11.54 -3.91
CA VAL A 523 -29.28 11.08 -2.55
C VAL A 523 -27.95 11.10 -1.80
N VAL A 524 -27.92 11.74 -0.64
CA VAL A 524 -26.75 11.77 0.26
C VAL A 524 -27.03 10.91 1.48
N GLU A 525 -26.15 9.95 1.73
CA GLU A 525 -26.13 9.16 2.95
C GLU A 525 -25.19 9.81 3.96
N ILE A 526 -25.74 10.15 5.12
CA ILE A 526 -24.98 10.54 6.31
C ILE A 526 -24.96 9.33 7.25
N SER A 527 -23.78 8.83 7.58
CA SER A 527 -23.63 7.70 8.49
C SER A 527 -22.63 7.97 9.60
N VAL A 528 -22.89 7.35 10.75
CA VAL A 528 -21.95 7.22 11.86
C VAL A 528 -21.81 5.74 12.14
N GLU A 529 -20.60 5.22 11.97
CA GLU A 529 -20.27 3.82 12.24
C GLU A 529 -19.04 3.73 13.15
N GLY A 530 -19.10 2.91 14.19
CA GLY A 530 -18.05 2.90 15.21
C GLY A 530 -18.26 1.86 16.30
N PHE A 531 -17.59 2.09 17.44
CA PHE A 531 -17.64 1.22 18.61
C PHE A 531 -18.04 2.00 19.85
N THR A 532 -18.69 1.29 20.76
CA THR A 532 -18.89 1.76 22.13
C THR A 532 -17.72 1.35 23.02
N ARG A 533 -17.62 1.93 24.23
CA ARG A 533 -16.58 1.58 25.22
C ARG A 533 -16.65 0.12 25.70
N ASP A 534 -17.82 -0.50 25.62
CA ASP A 534 -18.04 -1.94 25.82
C ASP A 534 -17.83 -2.77 24.54
N ASN A 535 -17.17 -2.18 23.53
CA ASN A 535 -16.74 -2.82 22.29
C ASN A 535 -17.87 -3.40 21.43
N ARG A 536 -19.07 -2.80 21.47
CA ARG A 536 -20.17 -3.14 20.57
C ARG A 536 -20.10 -2.27 19.33
N TYR A 537 -20.15 -2.91 18.16
CA TYR A 537 -20.27 -2.20 16.89
C TYR A 537 -21.66 -1.57 16.73
N PHE A 538 -21.70 -0.36 16.19
CA PHE A 538 -22.94 0.30 15.82
C PHE A 538 -22.82 1.01 14.47
N LYS A 539 -23.97 1.19 13.82
CA LYS A 539 -24.09 2.00 12.62
C LYS A 539 -25.44 2.69 12.61
N SER A 540 -25.44 3.98 12.37
CA SER A 540 -26.67 4.76 12.20
C SER A 540 -26.56 5.57 10.92
N VAL A 541 -27.69 5.71 10.24
CA VAL A 541 -27.77 6.30 8.90
C VAL A 541 -28.93 7.28 8.84
N LYS A 542 -28.72 8.44 8.21
CA LYS A 542 -29.74 9.39 7.78
C LYS A 542 -29.56 9.64 6.30
N ILE A 543 -30.66 9.67 5.57
CA ILE A 543 -30.69 10.01 4.16
C ILE A 543 -31.27 11.41 4.00
N ILE A 544 -30.66 12.21 3.12
CA ILE A 544 -31.17 13.50 2.65
C ILE A 544 -31.13 13.53 1.12
N GLU A 545 -31.91 14.43 0.53
CA GLU A 545 -32.00 14.59 -0.93
C GLU A 545 -31.53 16.00 -1.35
N VAL A 546 -30.75 16.07 -2.44
CA VAL A 546 -30.29 17.33 -3.04
C VAL A 546 -31.00 17.54 -4.38
N LYS A 547 -31.78 18.63 -4.49
CA LYS A 547 -32.69 18.93 -5.62
C LYS A 547 -32.24 20.09 -6.48
#